data_AF-A0AAW2S093-F1
#
_entry.id   AF-A0AAW2S093-F1
#
_cell.length_a   1.000
_cell.length_b   1.000
_cell.length_c   1.000
_cell.angle_alpha   90.00
_cell.angle_beta   90.00
_cell.angle_gamma   90.00
#
_symmetry.space_group_name_H-M   'P 1'
#
loop_
_entity.id
_entity.type
_entity.pdbx_description
1 polymer ?
#
loop_
_entity_poly.entity_id
_entity_poly.type
_entity_poly.pdbx_seq_one_letter_code
_entity_poly.pdbx_strand_id
1 'polypeptide(L)'
;MKLGFIDGTFPRPPIGSATFEQWRRVDLMVTSWIWNSISKEIVEAFMYVASSRELWLELQGRYGRSNGPMVYQIQREISLVSQRDLSLTAYVTKVKKLWNELACLAPTPKCTCGRCTCGINKAITDRNESSQLIQFLMGLHDSFDSERSQILMQILFRI
;
A
#
# COMPACT_ATOMS: atom_id res chain seq x y z
N MET A 1 -17.21 -9.96 -11.21
CA MET A 1 -15.97 -9.74 -10.42
C MET A 1 -14.84 -10.48 -11.12
N LYS A 2 -13.73 -9.86 -11.51
CA LYS A 2 -12.63 -10.55 -12.25
C LYS A 2 -11.43 -10.94 -11.36
N LEU A 3 -11.36 -10.38 -10.16
CA LEU A 3 -10.36 -10.71 -9.13
C LEU A 3 -10.31 -12.22 -8.80
N GLY A 4 -11.45 -12.92 -8.94
CA GLY A 4 -11.55 -14.36 -8.73
C GLY A 4 -10.61 -15.21 -9.58
N PHE A 5 -10.16 -14.70 -10.74
CA PHE A 5 -9.19 -15.38 -11.60
C PHE A 5 -7.76 -15.27 -11.06
N ILE A 6 -7.46 -14.21 -10.31
CA ILE A 6 -6.13 -13.93 -9.73
C ILE A 6 -5.99 -14.59 -8.36
N ASP A 7 -7.00 -14.44 -7.50
CA ASP A 7 -6.99 -15.00 -6.13
C ASP A 7 -7.28 -16.51 -6.09
N GLY A 8 -7.80 -17.07 -7.19
CA GLY A 8 -8.11 -18.49 -7.31
C GLY A 8 -9.52 -18.91 -6.93
N THR A 9 -10.40 -17.96 -6.59
CA THR A 9 -11.83 -18.20 -6.31
C THR A 9 -12.56 -18.77 -7.53
N PHE A 10 -12.09 -18.48 -8.74
CA PHE A 10 -12.57 -19.05 -10.00
C PHE A 10 -11.53 -20.00 -10.61
N PRO A 11 -11.45 -21.24 -10.12
CA PRO A 11 -10.47 -22.21 -10.60
C PRO A 11 -10.74 -22.60 -12.04
N ARG A 12 -9.68 -23.01 -12.73
CA ARG A 12 -9.73 -23.50 -14.11
C ARG A 12 -10.69 -24.71 -14.21
N PRO A 13 -11.76 -24.62 -15.02
CA PRO A 13 -12.66 -25.75 -15.26
C PRO A 13 -11.95 -26.90 -16.01
N PRO A 14 -12.48 -28.13 -15.94
CA PRO A 14 -12.00 -29.24 -16.76
C PRO A 14 -12.06 -28.90 -18.25
N ILE A 15 -11.03 -29.34 -18.99
CA ILE A 15 -10.97 -29.16 -20.45
C ILE A 15 -12.16 -29.88 -21.08
N GLY A 16 -12.89 -29.19 -21.95
CA GLY A 16 -14.09 -29.72 -22.62
C GLY A 16 -15.41 -29.47 -21.88
N SER A 17 -15.39 -28.83 -20.71
CA SER A 17 -16.64 -28.38 -20.07
C SER A 17 -17.28 -27.24 -20.85
N ALA A 18 -18.62 -27.12 -20.75
CA ALA A 18 -19.36 -26.02 -21.38
C ALA A 18 -18.88 -24.62 -20.94
N THR A 19 -18.28 -24.53 -19.74
CA THR A 19 -17.80 -23.28 -19.15
C THR A 19 -16.31 -23.01 -19.41
N PHE A 20 -15.56 -23.98 -19.94
CA PHE A 20 -14.11 -23.85 -20.13
C PHE A 20 -13.73 -22.71 -21.08
N GLU A 21 -14.39 -22.62 -22.24
CA GLU A 21 -14.09 -21.57 -23.23
C GLU A 21 -14.47 -20.18 -22.71
N GLN A 22 -15.55 -20.08 -21.94
CA GLN A 22 -15.94 -18.82 -21.30
C GLN A 22 -14.91 -18.40 -20.25
N TRP A 23 -14.47 -19.34 -19.39
CA TRP A 23 -13.41 -19.10 -18.42
C TRP A 23 -12.11 -18.67 -19.11
N ARG A 24 -11.70 -19.38 -20.17
CA ARG A 24 -10.46 -19.11 -20.92
C ARG A 24 -10.44 -17.70 -21.50
N ARG A 25 -11.55 -17.22 -22.05
CA ARG A 25 -11.64 -15.85 -22.59
C ARG A 25 -11.42 -14.79 -21.51
N VAL A 26 -12.01 -15.00 -20.34
CA VAL A 26 -11.86 -14.05 -19.22
C VAL A 26 -10.45 -14.11 -18.64
N ASP A 27 -9.88 -15.31 -18.48
CA ASP A 27 -8.51 -15.49 -18.01
C ASP A 27 -7.50 -14.79 -18.94
N LEU A 28 -7.61 -14.98 -20.26
CA LEU A 28 -6.75 -14.28 -21.24
C LEU A 28 -6.89 -12.75 -21.17
N MET A 29 -8.10 -12.25 -20.92
CA MET A 29 -8.32 -10.82 -20.75
C MET A 29 -7.65 -10.28 -19.48
N VAL A 30 -7.70 -11.04 -18.37
CA VAL A 30 -7.01 -10.65 -17.13
C VAL A 30 -5.50 -10.73 -17.32
N THR A 31 -5.01 -11.77 -17.99
CA THR A 31 -3.60 -11.93 -18.35
C THR A 31 -3.09 -10.73 -19.17
N SER A 32 -3.83 -10.27 -20.18
CA SER A 32 -3.44 -9.11 -20.98
C SER A 32 -3.43 -7.81 -20.16
N TRP A 33 -4.32 -7.65 -19.19
CA TRP A 33 -4.27 -6.50 -18.28
C TRP A 33 -3.03 -6.51 -17.39
N ILE A 34 -2.64 -7.68 -16.88
CA ILE A 34 -1.41 -7.82 -16.10
C ILE A 34 -0.19 -7.49 -16.97
N TRP A 35 -0.13 -8.04 -18.19
CA TRP A 35 0.95 -7.75 -19.14
C TRP A 35 1.10 -6.27 -19.46
N ASN A 36 -0.02 -5.56 -19.67
CA ASN A 36 -0.02 -4.14 -19.95
C ASN A 36 0.29 -3.27 -18.72
N SER A 37 0.34 -3.87 -17.52
CA SER A 37 0.59 -3.18 -16.25
C SER A 37 2.03 -3.35 -15.75
N ILE A 38 2.87 -4.15 -16.43
CA ILE A 38 4.27 -4.36 -16.09
C ILE A 38 5.18 -3.84 -17.22
N SER A 39 6.45 -3.53 -16.90
CA SER A 39 7.39 -3.01 -17.89
C SER A 39 7.74 -4.08 -18.94
N LYS A 40 7.96 -3.65 -20.18
CA LYS A 40 8.16 -4.58 -21.32
C LYS A 40 9.39 -5.47 -21.14
N GLU A 41 10.41 -4.96 -20.46
CA GLU A 41 11.65 -5.68 -20.15
C GLU A 41 11.41 -6.88 -19.23
N ILE A 42 10.37 -6.79 -18.41
CA ILE A 42 9.99 -7.83 -17.45
C ILE A 42 9.01 -8.82 -18.09
N VAL A 43 8.28 -8.42 -19.14
CA VAL A 43 7.26 -9.24 -19.82
C VAL A 43 7.84 -10.55 -20.35
N GLU A 44 9.01 -10.50 -20.98
CA GLU A 44 9.65 -11.67 -21.60
C GLU A 44 9.85 -12.82 -20.61
N ALA A 45 10.07 -12.50 -19.34
CA ALA A 45 10.37 -13.47 -18.29
C ALA A 45 9.14 -14.30 -17.82
N PHE A 46 7.94 -14.03 -18.34
CA PHE A 46 6.70 -14.73 -17.97
C PHE A 46 5.90 -15.23 -19.19
N MET A 47 6.44 -15.19 -20.40
CA MET A 47 5.67 -15.42 -21.65
C MET A 47 5.02 -16.81 -21.71
N TYR A 48 5.54 -17.79 -20.96
CA TYR A 48 5.10 -19.18 -20.96
C TYR A 48 4.10 -19.52 -19.84
N VAL A 49 3.65 -18.52 -19.08
CA VAL A 49 2.73 -18.76 -17.97
C VAL A 49 1.32 -19.07 -18.49
N ALA A 50 0.68 -20.12 -17.97
CA ALA A 50 -0.50 -20.73 -18.59
C ALA A 50 -1.84 -20.11 -18.14
N SER A 51 -1.84 -19.24 -17.13
CA SER A 51 -3.04 -18.53 -16.66
C SER A 51 -2.73 -17.21 -15.98
N SER A 52 -3.74 -16.36 -15.85
CA SER A 52 -3.61 -15.09 -15.10
C SER A 52 -3.22 -15.30 -13.64
N ARG A 53 -3.68 -16.41 -13.03
CA ARG A 53 -3.33 -16.81 -11.66
C ARG A 53 -1.85 -17.15 -11.52
N GLU A 54 -1.35 -18.01 -12.39
CA GLU A 54 0.06 -18.40 -12.37
C GLU A 54 0.95 -17.17 -12.61
N LEU A 55 0.54 -16.29 -13.53
CA LEU A 55 1.31 -15.07 -13.85
C LEU A 55 1.41 -14.17 -12.62
N TRP A 56 0.29 -14.00 -11.92
CA TRP A 56 0.26 -13.26 -10.65
C TRP A 56 1.14 -13.88 -9.58
N LEU A 57 1.09 -15.20 -9.39
CA LEU A 57 1.89 -15.90 -8.38
C LEU A 57 3.39 -15.81 -8.68
N GLU A 58 3.81 -15.90 -9.95
CA GLU A 58 5.22 -15.70 -10.30
C GLU A 58 5.68 -14.26 -10.06
N LEU A 59 4.87 -13.27 -10.44
CA LEU A 59 5.15 -11.86 -10.15
C LEU A 59 5.27 -11.60 -8.66
N GLN A 60 4.33 -12.14 -7.86
CA GLN A 60 4.36 -12.05 -6.41
C GLN A 60 5.59 -12.75 -5.83
N GLY A 61 5.97 -13.92 -6.36
CA GLY A 61 7.14 -14.66 -5.90
C GLY A 61 8.45 -13.93 -6.15
N ARG A 62 8.61 -13.33 -7.34
CA ARG A 62 9.84 -12.62 -7.75
C ARG A 62 9.94 -11.21 -7.18
N TYR A 63 8.85 -10.44 -7.19
CA TYR A 63 8.85 -9.02 -6.83
C TYR A 63 8.13 -8.69 -5.52
N GLY A 64 7.31 -9.61 -4.99
CA GLY A 64 6.51 -9.36 -3.79
C GLY A 64 7.24 -9.54 -2.46
N ARG A 65 8.50 -10.01 -2.46
CA ARG A 65 9.22 -10.38 -1.23
C ARG A 65 10.05 -9.25 -0.58
N SER A 66 10.41 -8.19 -1.30
CA SER A 66 11.22 -7.11 -0.73
C SER A 66 10.60 -5.74 -0.99
N ASN A 67 9.80 -5.29 -0.03
CA ASN A 67 9.36 -3.90 0.04
C ASN A 67 10.45 -2.99 0.61
N GLY A 68 11.60 -3.51 1.06
CA GLY A 68 12.64 -2.75 1.77
C GLY A 68 13.10 -1.47 1.05
N PRO A 69 13.54 -1.55 -0.22
CA PRO A 69 13.91 -0.36 -1.00
C PRO A 69 12.77 0.64 -1.20
N MET A 70 11.54 0.16 -1.43
CA MET A 70 10.36 1.01 -1.58
C MET A 70 9.97 1.70 -0.27
N VAL A 71 10.01 0.96 0.85
CA VAL A 71 9.80 1.48 2.20
C VAL A 71 10.83 2.55 2.50
N TYR A 72 12.12 2.30 2.21
CA TYR A 72 13.17 3.29 2.36
C TYR A 72 12.90 4.56 1.53
N GLN A 73 12.51 4.41 0.27
CA GLN A 73 12.20 5.55 -0.60
C GLN A 73 11.04 6.38 -0.04
N ILE A 74 9.93 5.75 0.35
CA ILE A 74 8.76 6.45 0.89
C ILE A 74 9.10 7.10 2.24
N GLN A 75 9.82 6.42 3.12
CA GLN A 75 10.28 7.00 4.38
C GLN A 75 11.16 8.23 4.16
N ARG A 76 12.06 8.19 3.17
CA ARG A 76 12.87 9.34 2.77
C ARG A 76 11.99 10.48 2.26
N GLU A 77 11.01 10.19 1.40
CA GLU A 77 10.08 11.21 0.89
C GLU A 77 9.24 11.84 2.01
N ILE A 78 8.76 11.04 2.98
CA ILE A 78 8.07 11.53 4.18
C ILE A 78 8.99 12.46 4.99
N SER A 79 10.26 12.09 5.18
CA SER A 79 11.19 12.91 5.98
C SER A 79 11.53 14.26 5.34
N LEU A 80 11.41 14.37 4.01
CA LEU A 80 11.74 15.57 3.24
C LEU A 80 10.50 16.40 2.87
N VAL A 81 9.29 15.90 3.15
CA VAL A 81 8.05 16.55 2.73
C VAL A 81 7.83 17.84 3.53
N SER A 82 7.57 18.93 2.82
CA SER A 82 7.26 20.25 3.39
C SER A 82 6.18 20.91 2.55
N GLN A 83 5.37 21.77 3.17
CA GLN A 83 4.29 22.50 2.51
C GLN A 83 4.86 23.43 1.45
N ARG A 84 5.88 24.23 1.79
CA ARG A 84 6.48 25.24 0.89
C ARG A 84 5.37 26.09 0.26
N ASP A 85 5.37 26.20 -1.07
CA ASP A 85 4.39 26.96 -1.84
C ASP A 85 3.07 26.21 -2.09
N LEU A 86 2.90 24.99 -1.55
CA LEU A 86 1.65 24.24 -1.70
C LEU A 86 0.56 24.85 -0.82
N SER A 87 -0.68 24.79 -1.32
CA SER A 87 -1.85 24.98 -0.46
C SER A 87 -1.88 23.92 0.65
N LEU A 88 -2.47 24.27 1.78
CA LEU A 88 -2.61 23.33 2.92
C LEU A 88 -3.28 22.02 2.49
N THR A 89 -4.33 22.09 1.66
CA THR A 89 -5.05 20.92 1.14
C THR A 89 -4.15 20.04 0.27
N ALA A 90 -3.34 20.64 -0.60
CA ALA A 90 -2.40 19.88 -1.44
C ALA A 90 -1.33 19.21 -0.60
N TYR A 91 -0.79 19.90 0.41
CA TYR A 91 0.17 19.35 1.35
C TYR A 91 -0.41 18.17 2.15
N VAL A 92 -1.57 18.34 2.79
CA VAL A 92 -2.25 17.26 3.54
C VAL A 92 -2.51 16.05 2.65
N THR A 93 -2.96 16.27 1.41
CA THR A 93 -3.22 15.19 0.46
C THR A 93 -1.95 14.43 0.11
N LYS A 94 -0.84 15.14 -0.13
CA LYS A 94 0.47 14.55 -0.43
C LYS A 94 0.99 13.71 0.73
N VAL A 95 0.94 14.24 1.96
CA VAL A 95 1.41 13.54 3.16
C VAL A 95 0.55 12.29 3.43
N LYS A 96 -0.77 12.41 3.35
CA LYS A 96 -1.69 11.27 3.50
C LYS A 96 -1.44 10.17 2.47
N LYS A 97 -1.16 10.55 1.21
CA LYS A 97 -0.81 9.59 0.16
C LYS A 97 0.44 8.79 0.54
N LEU A 98 1.51 9.45 0.96
CA LEU A 98 2.76 8.80 1.37
C LEU A 98 2.55 7.85 2.57
N TRP A 99 1.78 8.26 3.59
CA TRP A 99 1.46 7.38 4.72
C TRP A 99 0.64 6.16 4.33
N ASN A 100 -0.33 6.32 3.42
CA ASN A 100 -1.13 5.19 2.92
C ASN A 100 -0.27 4.20 2.13
N GLU A 101 0.62 4.70 1.26
CA GLU A 101 1.55 3.84 0.53
C GLU A 101 2.50 3.08 1.47
N LEU A 102 3.03 3.76 2.49
CA LEU A 102 3.86 3.12 3.51
C LEU A 102 3.07 2.04 4.28
N ALA A 103 1.82 2.32 4.65
CA ALA A 103 0.97 1.36 5.36
C ALA A 103 0.62 0.12 4.53
N CYS A 104 0.51 0.26 3.20
CA CYS A 104 0.34 -0.87 2.28
C CYS A 104 1.59 -1.75 2.20
N LEU A 105 2.78 -1.14 2.19
CA LEU A 105 4.04 -1.87 2.04
C LEU A 105 4.58 -2.44 3.37
N ALA A 106 4.33 -1.74 4.46
CA ALA A 106 4.80 -2.05 5.81
C ALA A 106 3.65 -1.87 6.81
N PRO A 107 2.67 -2.81 6.82
CA PRO A 107 1.52 -2.69 7.68
C PRO A 107 1.93 -2.75 9.15
N THR A 108 1.28 -1.90 9.95
CA THR A 108 1.47 -1.84 11.39
C THR A 108 1.23 -3.22 12.03
N PRO A 109 2.17 -3.73 12.84
CA PRO A 109 1.99 -5.02 13.49
C PRO A 109 0.79 -4.96 14.44
N LYS A 110 -0.04 -6.00 14.40
CA LYS A 110 -1.18 -6.17 15.29
C LYS A 110 -1.02 -7.46 16.09
N CYS A 111 -1.41 -7.43 17.36
CA CYS A 111 -1.47 -8.65 18.16
C CYS A 111 -2.52 -9.61 17.58
N THR A 112 -2.11 -10.84 17.29
CA THR A 112 -2.95 -11.93 16.72
C THR A 112 -3.53 -12.87 17.78
N CYS A 113 -3.19 -12.62 19.03
CA CYS A 113 -3.62 -13.26 20.26
C CYS A 113 -5.14 -13.42 20.47
N GLY A 114 -5.99 -12.73 19.69
CA GLY A 114 -7.46 -12.87 19.69
C GLY A 114 -8.20 -12.37 20.95
N ARG A 115 -7.54 -12.30 22.11
CA ARG A 115 -8.11 -11.88 23.41
C ARG A 115 -7.18 -11.00 24.25
N CYS A 116 -6.26 -10.23 23.66
CA CYS A 116 -5.39 -9.37 24.49
C CYS A 116 -6.16 -8.18 25.05
N THR A 117 -6.19 -8.08 26.36
CA THR A 117 -6.67 -6.93 27.13
C THR A 117 -5.57 -5.90 27.39
N CYS A 118 -4.34 -6.19 26.96
CA CYS A 118 -3.15 -5.36 27.14
C CYS A 118 -3.19 -3.99 26.46
N GLY A 119 -4.18 -3.72 25.60
CA GLY A 119 -4.30 -2.45 24.88
C GLY A 119 -3.22 -2.19 23.83
N ILE A 120 -2.35 -3.16 23.51
CA ILE A 120 -1.17 -2.95 22.66
C ILE A 120 -1.51 -2.42 21.26
N ASN A 121 -2.59 -2.91 20.64
CA ASN A 121 -3.01 -2.43 19.33
C ASN A 121 -3.41 -0.95 19.39
N LYS A 122 -4.08 -0.53 20.46
CA LYS A 122 -4.44 0.87 20.69
C LYS A 122 -3.18 1.71 20.88
N ALA A 123 -2.26 1.27 21.75
CA ALA A 123 -1.00 1.99 22.00
C ALA A 123 -0.14 2.13 20.73
N ILE A 124 -0.10 1.11 19.86
CA ILE A 124 0.61 1.16 18.59
C ILE A 124 -0.06 2.17 17.63
N THR A 125 -1.39 2.14 17.51
CA THR A 125 -2.13 3.10 16.69
C THR A 125 -1.94 4.53 17.18
N ASP A 126 -2.11 4.78 18.48
CA ASP A 126 -1.96 6.11 19.09
C ASP A 126 -0.53 6.66 18.88
N ARG A 127 0.50 5.79 18.99
CA ARG A 127 1.90 6.16 18.71
C ARG A 127 2.13 6.52 17.25
N ASN A 128 1.55 5.77 16.32
CA ASN A 128 1.66 6.05 14.89
C ASN A 128 0.98 7.37 14.53
N GLU A 129 -0.24 7.61 15.02
CA GLU A 129 -0.98 8.85 14.80
C GLU A 129 -0.23 10.06 15.37
N SER A 130 0.34 9.92 16.57
CA SER A 130 1.17 10.96 17.19
C SER A 130 2.42 11.27 16.35
N SER A 131 3.08 10.22 15.84
CA SER A 131 4.26 10.38 14.99
C SER A 131 3.92 11.04 13.65
N GLN A 132 2.79 10.68 13.05
CA GLN A 132 2.27 11.31 11.83
C GLN A 132 1.92 12.79 12.06
N LEU A 133 1.28 13.12 13.18
CA LEU A 133 0.98 14.50 13.54
C LEU A 133 2.26 15.34 13.67
N ILE A 134 3.27 14.84 14.38
CA ILE A 134 4.55 15.53 14.51
C ILE A 134 5.21 15.73 13.14
N GLN A 135 5.26 14.68 12.30
CA GLN A 135 5.80 14.78 10.94
C GLN A 135 5.08 15.83 10.08
N PHE A 136 3.75 15.87 10.16
CA PHE A 136 2.95 16.88 9.46
C PHE A 136 3.27 18.30 9.93
N LEU A 137 3.36 18.51 11.25
CA LEU A 137 3.65 19.82 11.83
C LEU A 137 5.07 20.30 11.49
N MET A 138 6.05 19.39 11.42
CA MET A 138 7.43 19.74 11.04
C MET A 138 7.55 20.28 9.62
N GLY A 139 6.73 19.79 8.68
CA GLY A 139 6.74 20.26 7.30
C GLY A 139 5.76 21.39 7.01
N LEU A 140 4.94 21.81 7.99
CA LEU A 140 3.95 22.86 7.82
C LEU A 140 4.63 24.23 7.58
N HIS A 141 4.01 25.07 6.75
CA HIS A 141 4.55 26.40 6.44
C HIS A 141 4.55 27.33 7.68
N ASP A 142 5.54 28.22 7.78
CA ASP A 142 5.75 29.06 8.97
C ASP A 142 4.63 30.07 9.24
N SER A 143 3.77 30.32 8.24
CA SER A 143 2.53 31.09 8.45
C SER A 143 1.58 30.48 9.47
N PHE A 144 1.77 29.20 9.82
CA PHE A 144 1.00 28.46 10.82
C PHE A 144 1.78 28.24 12.13
N ASP A 145 2.82 29.03 12.40
CA ASP A 145 3.68 28.86 13.58
C ASP A 145 2.95 28.98 14.90
N SER A 146 1.97 29.88 14.98
CA SER A 146 1.14 30.08 16.16
C SER A 146 0.32 28.81 16.45
N GLU A 147 -0.37 28.30 15.43
CA GLU A 147 -1.18 27.09 15.50
C GLU A 147 -0.31 25.86 15.79
N ARG A 148 0.84 25.75 15.12
CA ARG A 148 1.84 24.69 15.34
C ARG A 148 2.30 24.68 16.80
N SER A 149 2.65 25.84 17.35
CA SER A 149 3.10 25.96 18.74
C SER A 149 1.99 25.61 19.73
N GLN A 150 0.76 26.05 19.48
CA GLN A 150 -0.39 25.72 20.33
C GLN A 150 -0.66 24.21 20.37
N ILE A 151 -0.62 23.55 19.20
CA ILE A 151 -0.85 22.10 19.11
C ILE A 151 0.29 21.33 19.79
N LEU A 152 1.55 21.72 19.56
CA LEU A 152 2.70 21.06 20.19
C LEU A 152 2.65 21.17 21.72
N MET A 153 2.25 22.33 22.25
CA MET A 153 2.05 22.50 23.70
C MET A 153 0.98 21.55 24.23
N GLN A 154 -0.16 21.41 23.55
CA GLN A 154 -1.22 20.48 23.96
C GLN A 154 -0.76 19.01 23.96
N ILE A 155 0.14 18.63 23.06
CA ILE A 155 0.72 17.27 23.00
C ILE A 155 1.68 17.06 24.18
N LEU A 156 2.54 18.04 24.49
CA LEU A 156 3.50 17.96 25.61
C LEU A 156 2.80 17.81 26.98
N PHE A 157 1.64 18.43 27.18
CA PHE A 157 0.88 18.31 28.43
C PHE A 157 0.03 17.03 28.54
N ARG A 158 0.01 16.17 27.52
CA ARG A 158 -0.71 14.88 27.51
C ARG A 158 0.18 13.65 27.73
N ILE A 159 1.49 13.82 27.78
CA ILE A 159 2.49 12.79 28.11
C ILE A 159 2.80 12.89 29.61
#